data_AF-A0A3D5WG00-F1
#
_entry.id   AF-A0A3D5WG00-F1
#
_cell.length_a   1.000
_cell.length_b   1.000
_cell.length_c   1.000
_cell.angle_alpha   90.00
_cell.angle_beta   90.00
_cell.angle_gamma   90.00
#
_symmetry.space_group_name_H-M   'P 1'
#
loop_
_entity.id
_entity.type
_entity.pdbx_description
1 polymer ?
#
loop_
_entity_poly.entity_id
_entity_poly.type
_entity_poly.pdbx_seq_one_letter_code
_entity_poly.pdbx_strand_id
1 'polypeptide(L)' 'PSRGDDNLRTLNAFRMMGIEVDEPKVDQLIINGRGLYGLTEPEDVIDAGNSGTTVRLLTGLL' A
#
# COMPACT_ATOMS: atom_id res chain seq x y z
N PRO A 1 9.96 12.10 12.48
CA PRO A 1 9.10 10.90 12.31
C PRO A 1 9.58 10.06 11.12
N SER A 2 10.19 8.90 11.38
CA SER A 2 10.72 8.02 10.33
C SER A 2 9.58 7.19 9.76
N ARG A 3 9.04 7.58 8.60
CA ARG A 3 8.25 6.67 7.76
C ARG A 3 9.24 5.68 7.15
N GLY A 4 9.41 4.52 7.79
CA GLY A 4 10.33 3.49 7.29
C GLY A 4 9.96 3.08 5.86
N ASP A 5 10.96 2.85 5.02
CA ASP A 5 10.78 2.58 3.59
C ASP A 5 9.76 1.46 3.35
N ASP A 6 9.79 0.39 4.15
CA ASP A 6 8.83 -0.71 4.11
C ASP A 6 7.36 -0.28 4.22
N ASN A 7 7.06 0.69 5.08
CA ASN A 7 5.70 1.20 5.25
C ASN A 7 5.25 2.00 4.02
N LEU A 8 6.17 2.79 3.44
CA LEU A 8 5.90 3.55 2.22
C LEU A 8 5.70 2.62 1.01
N ARG A 9 6.48 1.55 0.92
CA ARG A 9 6.33 0.53 -0.14
C ARG A 9 5.00 -0.18 -0.05
N THR A 10 4.60 -0.57 1.17
CA THR A 10 3.27 -1.14 1.40
C THR A 10 2.15 -0.18 0.99
N LEU A 11 2.26 1.10 1.38
CA LEU A 11 1.26 2.11 1.04
C LEU A 11 1.15 2.33 -0.49
N ASN A 12 2.29 2.38 -1.18
CA ASN A 12 2.32 2.54 -2.63
C ASN A 12 1.71 1.33 -3.35
N ALA A 13 1.96 0.11 -2.87
CA ALA A 13 1.30 -1.08 -3.41
C ALA A 13 -0.24 -0.96 -3.35
N PHE A 14 -0.80 -0.53 -2.22
CA PHE A 14 -2.25 -0.32 -2.10
C PHE A 14 -2.77 0.80 -3.01
N ARG A 15 -2.02 1.90 -3.17
CA ARG A 15 -2.37 2.97 -4.12
C ARG A 15 -2.44 2.46 -5.55
N MET A 16 -1.46 1.65 -5.97
CA MET A 16 -1.44 1.03 -7.30
C MET A 16 -2.62 0.08 -7.51
N MET A 17 -3.08 -0.59 -6.44
CA MET A 17 -4.26 -1.46 -6.46
C MET A 17 -5.59 -0.71 -6.27
N GLY A 18 -5.61 0.59 -6.52
CA GLY A 18 -6.83 1.40 -6.56
C GLY A 18 -7.38 1.80 -5.19
N ILE A 19 -6.55 1.81 -4.14
CA ILE A 19 -6.91 2.37 -2.83
C ILE A 19 -6.51 3.85 -2.77
N GLU A 20 -7.50 4.71 -2.51
CA GLU A 20 -7.26 6.13 -2.28
C GLU A 20 -6.71 6.37 -0.86
N VAL A 21 -5.70 7.23 -0.76
CA VAL A 21 -5.06 7.57 0.51
C VAL A 21 -4.88 9.09 0.60
N ASP A 22 -5.51 9.70 1.59
CA ASP A 22 -5.37 11.13 1.87
C ASP A 22 -4.31 11.38 2.95
N GLU A 23 -3.55 12.46 2.80
CA GLU A 23 -2.52 12.89 3.75
C GLU A 23 -2.81 14.31 4.26
N PRO A 24 -3.82 14.50 5.12
CA PRO A 24 -4.24 15.84 5.54
C PRO A 24 -3.19 16.58 6.37
N LYS A 25 -2.23 15.86 6.97
CA LYS A 25 -1.13 16.38 7.79
C LYS A 25 0.11 15.48 7.66
N VAL A 26 1.28 16.01 7.99
CA VAL A 26 2.59 15.32 7.87
C VAL A 26 2.60 13.92 8.53
N ASP A 27 1.93 13.76 9.66
CA ASP A 27 1.91 12.50 10.44
C ASP A 27 0.52 11.85 10.47
N GLN A 28 -0.34 12.12 9.48
CA GLN A 28 -1.69 11.54 9.39
C GLN A 28 -1.96 10.97 8.00
N LEU A 29 -2.41 9.72 7.95
CA LEU A 29 -2.88 9.03 6.76
C LEU A 29 -4.34 8.62 6.95
N ILE A 30 -5.17 8.82 5.93
CA ILE A 30 -6.53 8.30 5.85
C ILE A 30 -6.57 7.32 4.66
N ILE A 31 -6.92 6.07 4.91
CA ILE A 31 -7.00 5.02 3.88
C ILE A 31 -8.47 4.76 3.58
N ASN A 32 -8.90 5.02 2.36
CA ASN A 32 -10.27 4.82 1.92
C ASN A 32 -10.47 3.37 1.47
N GLY A 33 -10.86 2.50 2.40
CA GLY A 33 -11.04 1.08 2.15
C GLY A 33 -12.17 0.77 1.17
N ARG A 34 -11.95 -0.18 0.25
CA ARG A 34 -12.91 -0.58 -0.80
C ARG A 34 -13.59 -1.95 -0.56
N GLY A 35 -13.44 -2.52 0.63
CA GLY A 35 -13.93 -3.86 0.96
C GLY A 35 -13.00 -4.99 0.50
N LEU A 36 -13.34 -6.23 0.85
CA LEU A 36 -12.46 -7.41 0.69
C LEU A 36 -12.03 -7.67 -0.76
N TYR A 37 -12.91 -7.39 -1.73
CA TYR A 37 -12.67 -7.59 -3.16
C TYR A 37 -12.57 -6.27 -3.94
N GLY A 38 -12.29 -5.17 -3.23
CA GLY A 38 -12.27 -3.83 -3.81
C GLY A 38 -10.93 -3.41 -4.42
N LEU A 39 -9.92 -4.29 -4.36
CA LEU A 39 -8.62 -4.07 -4.98
C LEU A 39 -8.70 -4.31 -6.48
N THR A 40 -7.98 -3.49 -7.24
CA THR A 40 -7.84 -3.63 -8.68
C THR A 40 -6.45 -4.12 -9.04
N GLU A 41 -6.33 -4.76 -10.20
CA GLU A 41 -5.03 -5.12 -10.75
C GLU A 41 -4.19 -3.85 -10.94
N PRO A 42 -2.95 -3.81 -10.44
CA PRO A 42 -2.07 -2.66 -10.62
C PRO A 42 -1.62 -2.56 -12.08
N GLU A 43 -1.51 -1.33 -12.59
CA GLU A 43 -1.10 -1.09 -13.99
C GLU A 43 0.40 -1.39 -14.25
N ASP A 44 1.21 -1.49 -13.20
CA ASP A 44 2.64 -1.76 -13.26
C ASP A 44 3.09 -2.68 -12.11
N VAL A 45 4.34 -3.12 -12.16
CA VAL A 45 4.96 -4.01 -11.17
C VAL A 45 5.01 -3.33 -9.79
N ILE A 46 4.51 -4.04 -8.78
CA ILE A 46 4.62 -3.60 -7.38
C ILE A 46 6.08 -3.79 -6.92
N ASP A 47 6.79 -2.68 -6.71
CA ASP A 47 8.12 -2.67 -6.11
C ASP A 47 8.03 -2.69 -4.58
N ALA A 48 8.24 -3.88 -4.00
CA ALA A 48 8.28 -4.08 -2.55
C ALA A 48 9.66 -3.80 -1.92
N GLY A 49 10.70 -3.50 -2.72
CA GLY A 49 12.06 -3.30 -2.24
C GLY A 49 12.58 -4.43 -1.35
N ASN A 50 13.17 -4.08 -0.21
CA ASN A 50 13.63 -5.05 0.79
C ASN A 50 12.56 -5.42 1.83
N SER A 51 11.31 -5.01 1.62
CA SER A 51 10.24 -5.31 2.59
C SER A 51 9.71 -6.72 2.39
N GLY A 52 10.34 -7.68 3.05
CA GLY A 52 9.84 -9.05 3.11
C GLY A 52 8.45 -9.15 3.76
N THR A 53 8.01 -8.15 4.52
CA THR A 53 6.65 -8.08 5.07
C THR A 53 5.65 -7.72 3.99
N THR A 54 5.91 -6.67 3.20
CA THR A 54 5.04 -6.27 2.08
C THR A 54 4.83 -7.42 1.11
N VAL A 55 5.91 -8.09 0.69
CA VAL A 55 5.83 -9.24 -0.23
C VAL A 55 4.90 -10.32 0.31
N ARG A 56 5.13 -10.79 1.55
CA ARG A 56 4.35 -11.89 2.14
C ARG A 56 2.87 -11.55 2.32
N LEU A 57 2.58 -10.32 2.74
CA LEU A 57 1.19 -9.89 2.95
C LEU A 57 0.45 -9.75 1.61
N LEU A 58 1.08 -9.15 0.60
CA LEU A 58 0.48 -9.03 -0.72
C LEU A 58 0.21 -10.40 -1.35
N THR A 59 1.15 -11.34 -1.24
CA THR A 59 0.95 -12.71 -1.76
C THR A 59 -0.12 -13.53 -1.05
N GLY A 60 -0.50 -13.15 0.19
CA GLY A 60 -1.62 -13.78 0.89
C GLY A 60 -2.96 -13.11 0.64
N LEU A 61 -2.93 -11.90 0.06
CA LEU A 61 -4.10 -11.06 -0.20
C LEU A 61 -4.58 -11.18 -1.66
N LEU A 62 -3.63 -11.31 -2.59
CA LEU A 62 -3.85 -11.59 -4.02
C LEU A 62 -3.97 -13.09 -4.27
#